data_AF-A0A3M3A591-F1
#
_entry.id   AF-A0A3M3A591-F1
#
_cell.length_a   1.000
_cell.length_b   1.000
_cell.length_c   1.000
_cell.angle_alpha   90.00
_cell.angle_beta   90.00
_cell.angle_gamma   90.00
#
_symmetry.space_group_name_H-M   'P 1'
#
loop_
_entity.id
_entity.type
_entity.pdbx_description
1 polymer ?
#
loop_
_entity_poly.entity_id
_entity_poly.type
_entity_poly.pdbx_seq_one_letter_code
_entity_poly.pdbx_strand_id
1 'polypeptide(L)'
;DRVKRVLDRFAKQIDPVAASERARDLSAKDLYTRKAKFSQNVHYLDKQTDKTLFVDTGTTISMRRTGITEAGVSVALQLARERFGSTLTINGTAEFKKLVIEAVAKNGLDVHFTDKAMNQSLAAR
;
A
#
# COMPACT_ATOMS: atom_id res chain seq x y z
N ASP A 1 30.15 -14.05 -16.93
CA ASP A 1 29.23 -14.33 -15.80
C ASP A 1 28.86 -13.18 -14.85
N ARG A 2 28.49 -11.98 -15.34
CA ARG A 2 27.84 -10.93 -14.49
C ARG A 2 26.38 -10.67 -14.83
N VAL A 3 25.96 -10.95 -16.07
CA VAL A 3 24.62 -10.63 -16.57
C VAL A 3 23.56 -11.61 -16.05
N LYS A 4 23.89 -12.90 -15.88
CA LYS A 4 22.97 -13.92 -15.31
C LYS A 4 22.48 -13.57 -13.90
N ARG A 5 23.36 -13.04 -13.02
CA ARG A 5 22.99 -12.67 -11.64
C ARG A 5 22.07 -11.45 -11.54
N VAL A 6 22.02 -10.61 -12.56
CA VAL A 6 21.08 -9.46 -12.60
C VAL A 6 19.72 -9.95 -13.09
N LEU A 7 19.70 -10.81 -14.11
CA LEU A 7 18.47 -11.42 -14.64
C LEU A 7 17.76 -12.32 -13.61
N ASP A 8 18.50 -13.11 -12.83
CA ASP A 8 17.91 -13.95 -11.76
C ASP A 8 17.26 -13.13 -10.64
N ARG A 9 17.73 -11.90 -10.40
CA ARG A 9 17.11 -10.99 -9.41
C ARG A 9 15.82 -10.37 -9.92
N PHE A 10 15.69 -10.17 -11.23
CA PHE A 10 14.45 -9.71 -11.87
C PHE A 10 13.43 -10.84 -12.04
N ALA A 11 13.88 -12.07 -12.30
CA ALA A 11 12.98 -13.23 -12.43
C ALA A 11 12.28 -13.57 -11.10
N LYS A 12 12.96 -13.42 -9.95
CA LYS A 12 12.35 -13.56 -8.62
C LYS A 12 11.36 -12.45 -8.23
N GLN A 13 11.24 -11.39 -9.04
CA GLN A 13 10.25 -10.33 -8.81
C GLN A 13 8.86 -10.69 -9.33
N ILE A 14 8.74 -11.74 -10.14
CA ILE A 14 7.47 -12.23 -10.71
C ILE A 14 7.26 -13.67 -10.23
N ASP A 15 7.33 -13.88 -8.92
CA ASP A 15 6.99 -15.16 -8.31
C ASP A 15 5.48 -15.17 -7.97
N PRO A 16 4.66 -16.03 -8.62
CA PRO A 16 3.23 -16.14 -8.35
C PRO A 16 2.93 -16.72 -6.96
N VAL A 17 3.86 -17.45 -6.34
CA VAL A 17 3.73 -17.91 -4.94
C VAL A 17 3.77 -16.72 -3.99
N ALA A 18 4.67 -15.76 -4.25
CA ALA A 18 4.69 -14.52 -3.48
C ALA A 18 3.42 -13.68 -3.71
N ALA A 19 2.65 -13.89 -4.78
CA ALA A 19 1.37 -13.23 -5.00
C ALA A 19 0.23 -13.89 -4.20
N SER A 20 0.25 -15.20 -3.97
CA SER A 20 -0.76 -15.85 -3.12
C SER A 20 -0.49 -15.64 -1.62
N GLU A 21 0.78 -15.56 -1.19
CA GLU A 21 1.12 -15.19 0.20
C GLU A 21 0.78 -13.73 0.55
N ARG A 22 0.67 -12.86 -0.47
CA ARG A 22 0.34 -11.43 -0.35
C ARG A 22 -1.12 -11.16 0.05
N ALA A 23 -2.01 -12.13 -0.12
CA ALA A 23 -3.44 -12.02 0.20
C ALA A 23 -3.79 -12.54 1.62
N ARG A 24 -2.79 -12.70 2.50
CA ARG A 24 -3.04 -12.92 3.93
C ARG A 24 -3.63 -11.64 4.53
N ASP A 25 -4.47 -11.78 5.57
CA ASP A 25 -5.01 -10.67 6.35
C ASP A 25 -3.88 -9.93 7.09
N LEU A 26 -3.17 -9.04 6.38
CA LEU A 26 -2.12 -8.20 6.94
C LEU A 26 -2.75 -7.15 7.85
N SER A 27 -2.40 -7.19 9.13
CA SER A 27 -2.82 -6.19 10.12
C SER A 27 -1.68 -5.23 10.46
N ALA A 28 -2.01 -4.08 11.07
CA ALA A 28 -1.00 -3.14 11.55
C ALA A 28 0.01 -3.77 12.54
N LYS A 29 -0.37 -4.85 13.24
CA LYS A 29 0.49 -5.58 14.18
C LYS A 29 1.60 -6.38 13.48
N ASP A 30 1.39 -6.72 12.21
CA ASP A 30 2.33 -7.49 11.39
C ASP A 30 3.35 -6.59 10.68
N LEU A 31 3.23 -5.28 10.88
CA LEU A 31 4.11 -4.29 10.30
C LEU A 31 5.08 -3.75 11.34
N TYR A 32 6.26 -3.37 10.88
CA TYR A 32 7.21 -2.58 11.66
C TYR A 32 7.73 -1.41 10.83
N THR A 33 8.16 -0.37 11.52
CA THR A 33 8.62 0.86 10.88
C THR A 33 10.14 0.92 10.85
N ARG A 34 10.70 1.40 9.74
CA ARG A 34 12.12 1.72 9.62
C ARG A 34 12.28 3.13 9.07
N LYS A 35 12.83 4.03 9.88
CA LYS A 35 13.17 5.38 9.45
C LYS A 35 14.39 5.36 8.53
N ALA A 36 14.32 6.08 7.41
CA ALA A 36 15.46 6.30 6.55
C ALA A 36 16.54 7.14 7.28
N LYS A 37 17.82 6.81 7.06
CA LYS A 37 18.94 7.51 7.73
C LYS A 37 19.12 8.96 7.25
N PHE A 38 18.75 9.25 6.00
CA PHE A 38 19.04 10.52 5.33
C PHE A 38 17.78 11.28 4.89
N SER A 39 16.59 10.80 5.25
CA SER A 39 15.32 11.47 4.96
C SER A 39 14.32 11.26 6.09
N GLN A 40 13.25 12.05 6.09
CA GLN A 40 12.13 11.84 7.02
C GLN A 40 11.23 10.66 6.62
N ASN A 41 11.65 9.86 5.63
CA ASN A 41 10.85 8.76 5.14
C ASN A 41 10.79 7.63 6.16
N VAL A 42 9.58 7.17 6.43
CA VAL A 42 9.29 6.01 7.29
C VAL A 42 8.82 4.88 6.39
N HIS A 43 9.60 3.81 6.35
CA HIS A 43 9.25 2.60 5.62
C HIS A 43 8.39 1.72 6.52
N TYR A 44 7.26 1.25 6.02
CA TYR A 44 6.42 0.27 6.68
C TYR A 44 6.69 -1.08 6.03
N LEU A 45 7.28 -1.99 6.80
CA LEU A 45 7.71 -3.29 6.33
C LEU A 45 6.88 -4.39 6.98
N ASP A 46 6.60 -5.42 6.20
CA ASP A 46 6.04 -6.66 6.71
C ASP A 46 7.10 -7.42 7.51
N LYS A 47 6.75 -7.82 8.74
CA LYS A 47 7.60 -8.59 9.65
C LYS A 47 7.97 -9.97 9.10
N GLN A 48 7.11 -10.59 8.30
CA GLN A 48 7.37 -11.93 7.77
C GLN A 48 8.33 -11.89 6.58
N THR A 49 8.06 -11.02 5.62
CA THR A 49 8.83 -10.99 4.36
C THR A 49 9.96 -9.97 4.33
N ASP A 50 10.05 -9.10 5.34
CA ASP A 50 10.97 -7.96 5.41
C ASP A 50 10.85 -6.99 4.22
N LYS A 51 9.71 -7.02 3.53
CA LYS A 51 9.46 -6.19 2.33
C LYS A 51 8.73 -4.91 2.73
N THR A 52 9.17 -3.78 2.18
CA THR A 52 8.45 -2.51 2.31
C THR A 52 7.12 -2.59 1.57
N LEU A 53 6.02 -2.36 2.27
CA LEU A 53 4.68 -2.29 1.69
C LEU A 53 4.36 -0.87 1.22
N PHE A 54 4.69 0.12 2.05
CA PHE A 54 4.53 1.53 1.72
C PHE A 54 5.54 2.39 2.47
N VAL A 55 5.69 3.63 2.02
CA VAL A 55 6.61 4.61 2.60
C VAL A 55 5.84 5.88 2.90
N ASP A 56 5.85 6.33 4.15
CA ASP A 56 5.40 7.65 4.54
C ASP A 56 6.55 8.65 4.35
N THR A 57 6.35 9.67 3.54
CA THR A 57 7.33 10.74 3.29
C THR A 57 7.10 11.98 4.17
N GLY A 58 6.06 11.96 5.00
CA GLY A 58 5.58 13.08 5.81
C GLY A 58 4.54 13.94 5.08
N THR A 59 4.57 13.99 3.75
CA THR A 59 3.57 14.71 2.93
C THR A 59 2.69 13.76 2.11
N THR A 60 3.20 12.58 1.79
CA THR A 60 2.50 11.56 1.01
C THR A 60 2.84 10.16 1.50
N ILE A 61 1.90 9.24 1.37
CA ILE A 61 2.13 7.80 1.56
C ILE A 61 2.23 7.14 0.18
N SER A 62 3.39 6.59 -0.12
CA SER A 62 3.69 5.93 -1.39
C SER A 62 3.62 4.42 -1.25
N MET A 63 2.64 3.80 -1.91
CA MET A 63 2.51 2.34 -1.96
C MET A 63 3.60 1.72 -2.85
N ARG A 64 4.20 0.62 -2.39
CA ARG A 64 5.09 -0.23 -3.20
C ARG A 64 4.27 -1.33 -3.87
N ARG A 65 4.72 -1.82 -5.03
CA ARG A 65 4.07 -2.94 -5.75
C ARG A 65 3.83 -4.17 -4.86
N THR A 66 4.71 -4.40 -3.90
CA THR A 66 4.63 -5.47 -2.90
C THR A 66 3.50 -5.29 -1.89
N GLY A 67 3.08 -4.05 -1.63
CA GLY A 67 2.00 -3.70 -0.72
C GLY A 67 0.68 -3.34 -1.39
N ILE A 68 0.57 -3.40 -2.73
CA ILE A 68 -0.70 -3.22 -3.45
C ILE A 68 -1.53 -4.50 -3.28
N THR A 69 -2.05 -4.67 -2.08
CA THR A 69 -2.97 -5.74 -1.66
C THR A 69 -4.07 -5.07 -0.86
N GLU A 70 -5.25 -5.69 -0.76
CA GLU A 70 -6.39 -5.12 -0.03
C GLU A 70 -6.02 -4.77 1.42
N ALA A 71 -5.34 -5.70 2.10
CA ALA A 71 -4.88 -5.51 3.47
C ALA A 71 -3.79 -4.43 3.60
N GLY A 72 -2.79 -4.44 2.71
CA GLY A 72 -1.74 -3.41 2.69
C GLY A 72 -2.27 -2.01 2.43
N VAL A 73 -3.26 -1.89 1.54
CA VAL A 73 -3.94 -0.63 1.22
C VAL A 73 -4.81 -0.18 2.39
N SER A 74 -5.53 -1.08 3.05
CA SER A 74 -6.34 -0.76 4.22
C SER A 74 -5.51 -0.15 5.35
N VAL A 75 -4.37 -0.76 5.66
CA VAL A 75 -3.47 -0.23 6.70
C VAL A 75 -2.86 1.12 6.29
N ALA A 76 -2.47 1.26 5.01
CA ALA A 76 -1.96 2.53 4.50
C ALA A 76 -3.01 3.65 4.56
N LEU A 77 -4.28 3.34 4.29
CA LEU A 77 -5.40 4.29 4.37
C LEU A 77 -5.74 4.68 5.81
N GLN A 78 -5.70 3.73 6.75
CA GLN A 78 -5.85 4.02 8.18
C GLN A 78 -4.77 5.00 8.64
N LEU A 79 -3.51 4.70 8.29
CA LEU A 79 -2.41 5.61 8.59
C LEU A 79 -2.57 6.97 7.91
N ALA A 80 -2.97 7.00 6.64
CA ALA A 80 -3.20 8.23 5.91
C ALA A 80 -4.27 9.09 6.59
N ARG A 81 -5.36 8.47 7.07
CA ARG A 81 -6.42 9.14 7.81
C ARG A 81 -5.91 9.70 9.14
N GLU A 82 -5.15 8.93 9.90
CA GLU A 82 -4.56 9.40 11.17
C GLU A 82 -3.57 10.56 10.97
N ARG A 83 -2.86 10.57 9.84
CA ARG A 83 -1.80 11.55 9.55
C ARG A 83 -2.31 12.82 8.86
N PHE A 84 -3.20 12.66 7.89
CA PHE A 84 -3.66 13.74 7.01
C PHE A 84 -5.14 14.11 7.21
N GLY A 85 -5.88 13.34 8.01
CA GLY A 85 -7.32 13.51 8.22
C GLY A 85 -8.17 12.72 7.23
N SER A 86 -9.49 12.89 7.32
CA SER A 86 -10.46 12.10 6.53
C SER A 86 -10.45 12.44 5.02
N THR A 87 -9.91 13.58 4.60
CA THR A 87 -9.88 13.96 3.18
C THR A 87 -8.56 13.57 2.52
N LEU A 88 -8.60 12.57 1.64
CA LEU A 88 -7.41 12.00 1.01
C LEU A 88 -7.41 12.19 -0.51
N THR A 89 -6.25 12.54 -1.06
CA THR A 89 -6.02 12.53 -2.51
C THR A 89 -5.34 11.22 -2.90
N ILE A 90 -6.01 10.44 -3.76
CA ILE A 90 -5.50 9.14 -4.22
C ILE A 90 -5.01 9.27 -5.66
N ASN A 91 -3.70 9.13 -5.83
CA ASN A 91 -3.05 9.11 -7.13
C ASN A 91 -2.65 7.67 -7.50
N GLY A 92 -2.83 7.29 -8.77
CA GLY A 92 -2.47 5.97 -9.26
C GLY A 92 -3.28 5.52 -10.48
N THR A 93 -3.14 4.25 -10.83
CA THR A 93 -3.89 3.61 -11.91
C THR A 93 -5.37 3.45 -11.53
N ALA A 94 -6.24 3.26 -12.52
CA ALA A 94 -7.66 3.00 -12.29
C ALA A 94 -7.89 1.74 -11.44
N GLU A 95 -7.07 0.70 -11.63
CA GLU A 95 -7.10 -0.53 -10.82
C GLU A 95 -6.78 -0.25 -9.35
N PHE A 96 -5.74 0.56 -9.09
CA PHE A 96 -5.38 0.95 -7.73
C PHE A 96 -6.50 1.76 -7.05
N LYS A 97 -7.10 2.72 -7.78
CA LYS A 97 -8.22 3.50 -7.27
C LYS A 97 -9.42 2.62 -6.91
N LYS A 98 -9.75 1.62 -7.74
CA LYS A 98 -10.81 0.64 -7.44
C LYS A 98 -10.52 -0.15 -6.17
N LEU A 99 -9.30 -0.67 -6.03
CA LEU A 99 -8.88 -1.42 -4.85
C LEU A 99 -8.94 -0.57 -3.57
N VAL A 100 -8.54 0.71 -3.65
CA VAL A 100 -8.68 1.67 -2.54
C VAL A 100 -10.15 1.84 -2.13
N ILE A 101 -11.06 2.02 -3.10
CA ILE A 101 -12.49 2.18 -2.82
C ILE A 101 -13.06 0.92 -2.17
N GLU A 102 -12.69 -0.26 -2.66
CA GLU A 102 -13.11 -1.54 -2.08
C GLU A 102 -12.61 -1.72 -0.65
N ALA A 103 -11.35 -1.40 -0.40
CA ALA A 103 -10.77 -1.41 0.95
C ALA A 103 -11.48 -0.43 1.89
N VAL A 104 -11.80 0.79 1.44
CA VAL A 104 -12.53 1.78 2.25
C VAL A 104 -13.95 1.30 2.56
N ALA A 105 -14.69 0.83 1.55
CA ALA A 105 -16.06 0.35 1.70
C ALA A 105 -16.14 -0.84 2.67
N LYS A 106 -15.27 -1.83 2.51
CA LYS A 106 -15.27 -3.05 3.34
C LYS A 106 -14.88 -2.79 4.79
N ASN A 107 -13.91 -1.89 5.03
CA ASN A 107 -13.47 -1.54 6.38
C ASN A 107 -14.31 -0.42 7.02
N GLY A 108 -15.29 0.14 6.31
CA GLY A 108 -16.12 1.24 6.82
C GLY A 108 -15.30 2.48 7.19
N LEU A 109 -14.22 2.77 6.46
CA LEU A 109 -13.37 3.91 6.76
C LEU A 109 -14.08 5.20 6.35
N ASP A 110 -14.28 6.11 7.30
CA ASP A 110 -14.75 7.47 7.02
C ASP A 110 -13.64 8.28 6.33
N VAL A 111 -13.61 8.17 5.01
CA VAL A 111 -12.65 8.82 4.12
C VAL A 111 -13.40 9.49 2.98
N HIS A 112 -13.10 10.75 2.73
CA HIS A 112 -13.53 11.50 1.57
C HIS A 112 -12.39 11.62 0.56
N PHE A 113 -12.64 11.29 -0.70
CA PHE A 113 -11.66 11.49 -1.75
C PHE A 113 -11.78 12.88 -2.36
N THR A 114 -10.67 13.49 -2.75
CA THR A 114 -10.72 14.75 -3.53
C THR A 114 -11.27 14.53 -4.95
N ASP A 115 -11.17 13.30 -5.46
CA ASP A 115 -11.72 12.89 -6.76
C ASP A 115 -13.21 12.53 -6.62
N LYS A 116 -14.08 13.29 -7.33
CA LYS A 116 -15.53 13.08 -7.32
C LYS A 116 -15.94 11.70 -7.84
N ALA A 117 -15.24 11.18 -8.85
CA ALA A 117 -15.57 9.87 -9.42
C ALA A 117 -15.33 8.74 -8.42
N MET A 118 -14.31 8.89 -7.55
CA MET A 118 -14.04 7.94 -6.48
C MET A 118 -15.13 7.99 -5.40
N ASN A 119 -15.57 9.18 -5.00
CA ASN A 119 -16.67 9.32 -4.04
C ASN A 119 -17.98 8.73 -4.57
N GLN A 120 -18.30 8.96 -5.85
CA GLN A 120 -19.48 8.35 -6.48
C GLN A 120 -19.38 6.82 -6.50
N SER A 121 -18.21 6.30 -6.83
CA SER A 121 -17.97 4.85 -6.83
C SER A 121 -18.02 4.23 -5.43
N LEU A 122 -17.60 4.97 -4.40
CA LEU A 122 -17.72 4.56 -3.00
C LEU A 122 -19.17 4.57 -2.53
N ALA A 123 -19.94 5.60 -2.88
CA ALA A 123 -21.35 5.71 -2.52
C ALA A 123 -22.26 4.69 -3.23
N ALA A 124 -21.79 4.13 -4.35
CA ALA A 124 -22.50 3.10 -5.11
C ALA A 124 -22.23 1.66 -4.61
N ARG A 125 -21.41 1.49 -3.56
CA ARG A 125 -21.07 0.20 -2.95
C ARG A 125 -21.83 0.01 -1.64
#